data_AF-A0A3P7J3A5-F1
#
_entry.id   AF-A0A3P7J3A5-F1
#
_cell.length_a   1.000
_cell.length_b   1.000
_cell.length_c   1.000
_cell.angle_alpha   90.00
_cell.angle_beta   90.00
_cell.angle_gamma   90.00
#
_symmetry.space_group_name_H-M   'P 1'
#
loop_
_entity.id
_entity.type
_entity.pdbx_description
1 polymer ?
#
loop_
_entity_poly.entity_id
_entity_poly.type
_entity_poly.pdbx_seq_one_letter_code
_entity_poly.pdbx_strand_id
1 'polypeptide(L)'
;MRDSTGKPLSSVPLVKRWIHPAVIREEVEEDGICGTLFKPPGEGPFSSILDLSGTGGGINEHKGAALASEGFCVLSLAYFQYKTLITDLNDLDLDYFEIIAVCSINGTHVIGEIVKIKEHGKRLPYTEIPADKIYYINQALCYDKSVKHMEITEETDLKIETSPRRTAFRLVASLDDLSTSTVFVTRYLEKKLRDSSHYVEVDMVPGGHVMDPPYFPAHQVVYSKFADSIQAYGGEPCIHGASESKAWSNTIAFFKKFLGSPRPLGDYRRIVATARSHL
;
A
#
# COMPACT_ATOMS: atom_id res chain seq x y z
N MET A 1 -17.42 9.98 -28.98
CA MET A 1 -17.68 10.99 -30.03
C MET A 1 -19.12 11.46 -29.92
N ARG A 2 -19.40 12.75 -30.14
CA ARG A 2 -20.75 13.34 -30.10
C ARG A 2 -21.09 13.92 -31.47
N ASP A 3 -22.37 13.95 -31.85
CA ASP A 3 -22.82 14.65 -33.06
C ASP A 3 -22.80 16.18 -32.87
N SER A 4 -23.19 16.92 -33.91
CA SER A 4 -23.28 18.39 -33.91
C SER A 4 -24.31 18.96 -32.92
N THR A 5 -25.19 18.12 -32.36
CA THR A 5 -26.17 18.50 -31.31
C THR A 5 -25.68 18.14 -29.91
N GLY A 6 -24.48 17.57 -29.79
CA GLY A 6 -23.91 17.12 -28.52
C GLY A 6 -24.38 15.73 -28.08
N LYS A 7 -25.15 14.99 -28.89
CA LYS A 7 -25.60 13.63 -28.54
C LYS A 7 -24.48 12.61 -28.77
N PRO A 8 -24.24 11.64 -27.86
CA PRO A 8 -23.25 10.59 -28.07
C PRO A 8 -23.54 9.79 -29.36
N LEU A 9 -22.56 9.65 -30.25
CA LEU A 9 -22.66 8.85 -31.47
C LEU A 9 -22.81 7.35 -31.17
N SER A 10 -22.17 6.90 -30.10
CA SER A 10 -22.26 5.54 -29.57
C SER A 10 -21.80 5.55 -28.11
N SER A 11 -22.27 4.58 -27.34
CA SER A 11 -21.88 4.35 -25.95
C SER A 11 -21.82 2.86 -25.71
N VAL A 12 -20.78 2.39 -25.01
CA VAL A 12 -20.65 1.01 -24.58
C VAL A 12 -20.30 0.98 -23.09
N PRO A 13 -21.06 0.25 -22.26
CA PRO A 13 -20.70 0.08 -20.85
C PRO A 13 -19.49 -0.84 -20.73
N LEU A 14 -18.49 -0.41 -19.96
CA LEU A 14 -17.34 -1.23 -19.59
C LEU A 14 -17.42 -1.58 -18.10
N VAL A 15 -17.22 -2.85 -17.77
CA VAL A 15 -17.18 -3.33 -16.39
C VAL A 15 -15.73 -3.54 -16.00
N LYS A 16 -15.20 -2.66 -15.14
CA LYS A 16 -13.91 -2.88 -14.47
C LYS A 16 -14.15 -3.70 -13.20
N ARG A 17 -13.58 -4.91 -13.13
CA ARG A 17 -13.62 -5.74 -11.93
C ARG A 17 -12.35 -5.51 -11.11
N TRP A 18 -12.52 -5.21 -9.83
CA TRP A 18 -11.41 -5.05 -8.88
C TRP A 18 -10.90 -6.37 -8.32
N ILE A 19 -11.74 -7.40 -8.38
CA ILE A 19 -11.47 -8.76 -7.88
C ILE A 19 -11.79 -9.78 -8.98
N HIS A 20 -10.92 -10.77 -9.13
CA HIS A 20 -11.16 -11.91 -10.01
C HIS A 20 -12.39 -12.71 -9.52
N PRO A 21 -13.35 -13.11 -10.38
CA PRO A 21 -14.59 -13.76 -9.94
C PRO A 21 -14.44 -15.07 -9.17
N ALA A 22 -13.29 -15.73 -9.30
CA ALA A 22 -12.99 -16.97 -8.58
C ALA A 22 -12.39 -16.74 -7.18
N VAL A 23 -12.03 -15.50 -6.83
CA VAL A 23 -11.51 -15.16 -5.50
C VAL A 23 -12.70 -14.98 -4.56
N ILE A 24 -12.64 -15.66 -3.42
CA ILE A 24 -13.61 -15.55 -2.34
C ILE A 24 -13.18 -14.37 -1.46
N ARG A 25 -14.13 -13.48 -1.15
CA ARG A 25 -13.96 -12.38 -0.20
C ARG A 25 -14.74 -12.72 1.07
N GLU A 26 -14.05 -12.83 2.20
CA GLU A 26 -14.62 -13.10 3.52
C GLU A 26 -14.21 -12.00 4.48
N GLU A 27 -15.16 -11.48 5.26
CA GLU A 27 -14.84 -10.56 6.35
C GLU A 27 -14.40 -11.37 7.57
N VAL A 28 -13.34 -10.91 8.22
CA VAL A 28 -12.75 -11.56 9.38
C VAL A 28 -12.94 -10.63 10.57
N GLU A 29 -13.52 -11.16 11.64
CA GLU A 29 -13.70 -10.52 12.95
C GLU A 29 -13.52 -11.57 14.05
N GLU A 30 -12.28 -11.90 14.36
CA GLU A 30 -11.94 -12.96 15.30
C GLU A 30 -10.77 -12.52 16.19
N ASP A 31 -10.86 -12.77 17.50
CA ASP A 31 -9.79 -12.51 18.48
C ASP A 31 -9.14 -11.10 18.41
N GLY A 32 -9.94 -10.08 18.10
CA GLY A 32 -9.47 -8.69 17.98
C GLY A 32 -8.86 -8.33 16.62
N ILE A 33 -8.79 -9.29 15.69
CA ILE A 33 -8.40 -9.08 14.29
C ILE A 33 -9.66 -8.71 13.51
N CYS A 34 -9.67 -7.52 12.89
CA CYS A 34 -10.68 -7.15 11.91
C CYS A 34 -10.04 -6.94 10.54
N GLY A 35 -10.57 -7.59 9.52
CA GLY A 35 -10.01 -7.51 8.18
C GLY A 35 -10.91 -8.12 7.11
N THR A 36 -10.35 -8.21 5.91
CA THR A 36 -10.97 -8.92 4.79
C THR A 36 -9.97 -9.91 4.23
N LEU A 37 -10.34 -11.19 4.26
CA LEU A 37 -9.61 -12.29 3.65
C LEU A 37 -10.04 -12.45 2.19
N PHE A 38 -9.06 -12.42 1.29
CA PHE A 38 -9.20 -12.75 -0.11
C PHE A 38 -8.54 -14.09 -0.39
N LYS A 39 -9.35 -15.11 -0.61
CA LYS A 39 -8.90 -16.48 -0.81
C LYS A 39 -9.05 -16.90 -2.29
N PRO A 40 -7.95 -17.27 -2.97
CA PRO A 40 -8.03 -17.83 -4.32
C PRO A 40 -8.60 -19.27 -4.28
N PRO A 41 -9.12 -19.81 -5.39
CA PRO A 41 -9.73 -21.13 -5.41
C PRO A 41 -8.72 -22.26 -5.11
N GLY A 42 -9.17 -23.27 -4.37
CA GLY A 42 -8.40 -24.46 -4.02
C GLY A 42 -8.33 -24.72 -2.51
N GLU A 43 -7.68 -25.82 -2.14
CA GLU A 43 -7.47 -26.22 -0.73
C GLU A 43 -6.13 -25.69 -0.17
N GLY A 44 -5.30 -25.07 -1.01
CA GLY A 44 -3.96 -24.64 -0.65
C GLY A 44 -2.90 -25.77 -0.73
N PRO A 45 -1.72 -25.57 -0.12
CA PRO A 45 -1.31 -24.38 0.64
C PRO A 45 -1.22 -23.13 -0.26
N PHE A 46 -1.44 -21.95 0.32
CA PHE A 46 -1.36 -20.68 -0.40
C PHE A 46 -0.14 -19.88 0.03
N SER A 47 0.46 -19.18 -0.93
CA SER A 47 1.36 -18.06 -0.63
C SER A 47 0.53 -16.91 -0.06
N SER A 48 0.79 -16.54 1.19
CA SER A 48 -0.03 -15.58 1.93
C SER A 48 0.63 -14.20 2.03
N ILE A 49 -0.18 -13.14 1.96
CA ILE A 49 0.24 -11.75 2.10
C ILE A 49 -0.63 -11.08 3.16
N LEU A 50 0.00 -10.35 4.08
CA LEU A 50 -0.66 -9.39 4.95
C LEU A 50 -0.58 -8.00 4.29
N ASP A 51 -1.73 -7.42 3.98
CA ASP A 51 -1.86 -6.10 3.36
C ASP A 51 -2.25 -5.05 4.41
N LEU A 52 -1.35 -4.09 4.62
CA LEU A 52 -1.49 -3.01 5.59
C LEU A 52 -1.59 -1.67 4.85
N SER A 53 -2.71 -0.99 5.04
CA SER A 53 -2.93 0.37 4.51
C SER A 53 -2.24 1.44 5.35
N GLY A 54 -2.16 2.68 4.84
CA GLY A 54 -1.62 3.83 5.58
C GLY A 54 -2.60 4.44 6.59
N THR A 55 -2.27 5.64 7.10
CA THR A 55 -2.96 6.34 8.19
C THR A 55 -4.33 6.95 7.84
N GLY A 56 -4.96 6.52 6.75
CA GLY A 56 -6.33 6.92 6.39
C GLY A 56 -7.43 6.27 7.24
N GLY A 57 -7.12 5.18 7.95
CA GLY A 57 -8.07 4.40 8.72
C GLY A 57 -8.98 3.53 7.84
N GLY A 58 -9.84 2.74 8.49
CA GLY A 58 -10.75 1.84 7.78
C GLY A 58 -10.03 0.64 7.17
N ILE A 59 -10.64 0.06 6.13
CA ILE A 59 -10.08 -1.04 5.36
C ILE A 59 -10.03 -0.66 3.87
N ASN A 60 -8.84 -0.71 3.27
CA ASN A 60 -8.71 -0.58 1.82
C ASN A 60 -8.44 -1.95 1.22
N GLU A 61 -9.37 -2.40 0.39
CA GLU A 61 -9.39 -3.78 -0.11
C GLU A 61 -8.81 -3.93 -1.51
N HIS A 62 -8.58 -2.83 -2.21
CA HIS A 62 -8.23 -2.88 -3.64
C HIS A 62 -6.87 -3.52 -3.90
N LYS A 63 -5.88 -3.33 -3.01
CA LYS A 63 -4.58 -4.00 -3.10
C LYS A 63 -4.71 -5.49 -2.79
N GLY A 64 -5.37 -5.84 -1.69
CA GLY A 64 -5.68 -7.23 -1.34
C GLY A 64 -6.40 -7.99 -2.45
N ALA A 65 -7.46 -7.40 -3.00
CA ALA A 65 -8.22 -7.98 -4.11
C ALA A 65 -7.38 -8.16 -5.39
N ALA A 66 -6.53 -7.18 -5.72
CA ALA A 66 -5.66 -7.24 -6.90
C ALA A 66 -4.56 -8.30 -6.73
N LEU A 67 -3.95 -8.42 -5.54
CA LEU A 67 -2.97 -9.45 -5.23
C LEU A 67 -3.62 -10.84 -5.22
N ALA A 68 -4.81 -10.99 -4.64
CA ALA A 68 -5.50 -12.28 -4.65
C ALA A 68 -5.93 -12.72 -6.06
N SER A 69 -6.18 -11.76 -6.95
CA SER A 69 -6.42 -12.02 -8.37
C SER A 69 -5.19 -12.56 -9.11
N GLU A 70 -4.00 -12.42 -8.54
CA GLU A 70 -2.76 -13.07 -8.99
C GLU A 70 -2.56 -14.47 -8.39
N GLY A 71 -3.45 -14.92 -7.50
CA GLY A 71 -3.43 -16.24 -6.88
C GLY A 71 -2.83 -16.30 -5.47
N PHE A 72 -2.53 -15.15 -4.85
CA PHE A 72 -2.13 -15.08 -3.44
C PHE A 72 -3.33 -15.19 -2.51
N CYS A 73 -3.16 -15.73 -1.30
CA CYS A 73 -4.12 -15.54 -0.22
C CYS A 73 -3.78 -14.24 0.49
N VAL A 74 -4.72 -13.30 0.63
CA VAL A 74 -4.40 -11.97 1.13
C VAL A 74 -5.33 -11.56 2.25
N LEU A 75 -4.79 -11.19 3.40
CA LEU A 75 -5.53 -10.57 4.48
C LEU A 75 -5.28 -9.06 4.45
N SER A 76 -6.26 -8.28 4.01
CA SER A 76 -6.25 -6.83 4.19
C SER A 76 -6.68 -6.54 5.63
N LEU A 77 -5.74 -6.11 6.46
CA LEU A 77 -5.98 -5.94 7.89
C LEU A 77 -6.38 -4.48 8.19
N ALA A 78 -7.51 -4.32 8.87
CA ALA A 78 -7.87 -3.06 9.50
C ALA A 78 -7.23 -3.02 10.89
N TYR A 79 -6.56 -1.91 11.20
CA TYR A 79 -5.89 -1.75 12.50
C TYR A 79 -6.33 -0.49 13.26
N PHE A 80 -7.21 0.35 12.69
CA PHE A 80 -7.92 1.44 13.39
C PHE A 80 -9.10 2.02 12.57
N GLN A 81 -10.07 2.68 13.24
CA GLN A 81 -11.25 3.33 12.63
C GLN A 81 -12.13 2.41 11.75
N TYR A 82 -12.36 1.16 12.16
CA TYR A 82 -13.21 0.22 11.44
C TYR A 82 -14.08 -0.64 12.37
N LYS A 83 -15.40 -0.60 12.18
CA LYS A 83 -16.40 -1.34 12.97
C LYS A 83 -16.24 -1.14 14.48
N THR A 84 -16.03 -2.22 15.25
CA THR A 84 -15.85 -2.23 16.70
C THR A 84 -14.42 -1.86 17.11
N LEU A 85 -13.49 -1.72 16.15
CA LEU A 85 -12.15 -1.22 16.43
C LEU A 85 -12.22 0.23 16.89
N ILE A 86 -11.44 0.52 17.92
CA ILE A 86 -11.28 1.85 18.52
C ILE A 86 -10.89 2.92 17.48
N THR A 87 -11.20 4.18 17.78
CA THR A 87 -10.94 5.35 16.93
C THR A 87 -9.46 5.77 16.82
N ASP A 88 -8.56 5.13 17.58
CA ASP A 88 -7.12 5.44 17.69
C ASP A 88 -6.27 4.15 17.63
N LEU A 89 -5.07 4.24 17.04
CA LEU A 89 -4.13 3.13 16.74
C LEU A 89 -3.53 2.54 18.03
N ASN A 90 -4.03 1.41 18.55
CA ASN A 90 -3.42 0.79 19.74
C ASN A 90 -3.37 -0.73 19.61
N ASP A 91 -2.15 -1.27 19.70
CA ASP A 91 -1.74 -2.69 19.75
C ASP A 91 -1.79 -3.44 18.41
N LEU A 92 -0.65 -3.48 17.70
CA LEU A 92 -0.38 -4.40 16.60
C LEU A 92 0.71 -5.39 17.04
N ASP A 93 0.31 -6.60 17.43
CA ASP A 93 1.23 -7.69 17.73
C ASP A 93 1.44 -8.53 16.45
N LEU A 94 2.65 -8.45 15.86
CA LEU A 94 3.03 -9.18 14.65
C LEU A 94 3.90 -10.41 14.94
N ASP A 95 4.17 -10.73 16.21
CA ASP A 95 5.11 -11.79 16.60
C ASP A 95 4.64 -13.19 16.19
N TYR A 96 3.39 -13.31 15.72
CA TYR A 96 2.80 -14.55 15.26
C TYR A 96 3.27 -15.00 13.86
N PHE A 97 3.75 -14.07 13.01
CA PHE A 97 4.04 -14.38 11.61
C PHE A 97 5.53 -14.40 11.29
N GLU A 98 5.98 -15.46 10.63
CA GLU A 98 7.28 -15.44 9.98
C GLU A 98 7.23 -14.57 8.72
N ILE A 99 7.79 -13.36 8.80
CA ILE A 99 7.84 -12.44 7.65
C ILE A 99 9.06 -12.74 6.78
N ILE A 100 8.82 -13.33 5.60
CA ILE A 100 9.89 -13.69 4.64
C ILE A 100 10.10 -12.64 3.54
N ALA A 101 9.11 -11.78 3.29
CA ALA A 101 9.18 -10.73 2.28
C ALA A 101 8.37 -9.50 2.69
N VAL A 102 8.94 -8.32 2.53
CA VAL A 102 8.30 -7.02 2.82
C VAL A 102 8.33 -6.14 1.57
N CYS A 103 7.19 -5.59 1.20
CA CYS A 103 7.09 -4.52 0.21
C CYS A 103 6.62 -3.24 0.89
N SER A 104 7.50 -2.23 0.97
CA SER A 104 7.17 -0.91 1.51
C SER A 104 7.06 0.11 0.38
N ILE A 105 5.92 0.79 0.30
CA ILE A 105 5.64 1.82 -0.69
C ILE A 105 5.57 3.15 0.04
N ASN A 106 6.45 4.08 -0.31
CA ASN A 106 6.49 5.41 0.31
C ASN A 106 6.53 5.36 1.85
N GLY A 107 7.37 4.46 2.36
CA GLY A 107 7.51 4.20 3.80
C GLY A 107 8.14 5.35 4.58
N THR A 108 8.22 5.16 5.91
CA THR A 108 8.89 6.06 6.85
C THR A 108 10.12 5.39 7.48
N HIS A 109 10.99 6.19 8.12
CA HIS A 109 12.16 5.74 8.88
C HIS A 109 12.02 6.01 10.39
N VAL A 110 11.04 6.83 10.79
CA VAL A 110 10.73 7.21 12.17
C VAL A 110 9.23 7.43 12.33
N ILE A 111 8.72 7.37 13.55
CA ILE A 111 7.31 7.62 13.88
C ILE A 111 7.18 9.07 14.37
N GLY A 112 6.30 9.85 13.74
CA GLY A 112 5.98 11.21 14.21
C GLY A 112 5.07 11.21 15.45
N GLU A 113 5.13 12.24 16.26
CA GLU A 113 4.36 12.42 17.51
C GLU A 113 2.84 12.42 17.33
N ILE A 114 2.34 12.63 16.12
CA ILE A 114 0.91 12.52 15.80
C ILE A 114 0.46 11.06 15.65
N VAL A 115 1.38 10.13 15.38
CA VAL A 115 1.11 8.70 15.26
C VAL A 115 1.29 8.06 16.64
N LYS A 116 0.29 7.30 17.08
CA LYS A 116 0.19 6.77 18.45
C LYS A 116 0.25 5.24 18.53
N ILE A 117 1.03 4.61 17.66
CA ILE A 117 1.20 3.14 17.66
C ILE A 117 1.69 2.66 19.03
N LYS A 118 1.10 1.57 19.51
CA LYS A 118 1.53 0.85 20.71
C LYS A 118 1.93 -0.58 20.38
N GLU A 119 2.94 -1.05 21.10
CA GLU A 119 3.39 -2.43 21.15
C GLU A 119 3.31 -2.88 22.62
N HIS A 120 2.57 -3.97 22.88
CA HIS A 120 2.26 -4.46 24.23
C HIS A 120 1.77 -3.37 25.20
N GLY A 121 0.87 -2.50 24.74
CA GLY A 121 0.31 -1.39 25.53
C GLY A 121 1.26 -0.21 25.76
N LYS A 122 2.51 -0.27 25.27
CA LYS A 122 3.48 0.82 25.36
C LYS A 122 3.59 1.55 24.03
N ARG A 123 3.57 2.88 24.07
CA ARG A 123 3.73 3.71 22.86
C ARG A 123 5.13 3.49 22.27
N LEU A 124 5.19 3.27 20.97
CA LEU A 124 6.47 3.23 20.26
C LEU A 124 7.19 4.59 20.39
N PRO A 125 8.54 4.59 20.42
CA PRO A 125 9.31 5.82 20.36
C PRO A 125 8.91 6.68 19.16
N TYR A 126 8.85 7.99 19.37
CA TYR A 126 8.44 8.95 18.35
C TYR A 126 9.34 10.18 18.39
N THR A 127 9.34 10.92 17.29
CA THR A 127 10.08 12.17 17.12
C THR A 127 9.13 13.30 16.79
N GLU A 128 9.49 14.54 17.14
CA GLU A 128 8.68 15.72 16.85
C GLU A 128 8.74 16.07 15.36
N ILE A 129 7.60 16.45 14.78
CA ILE A 129 7.46 16.97 13.42
C ILE A 129 7.96 18.43 13.42
N PRO A 130 9.03 18.77 12.67
CA PRO A 130 9.49 20.14 12.55
C PRO A 130 8.45 21.02 11.82
N ALA A 131 7.61 21.70 12.58
CA ALA A 131 6.50 22.51 12.04
C ALA A 131 6.99 23.68 11.18
N ASP A 132 8.17 24.22 11.45
CA ASP A 132 8.81 25.29 10.67
C ASP A 132 9.23 24.85 9.26
N LYS A 133 9.25 23.53 9.00
CA LYS A 133 9.55 22.94 7.68
C LYS A 133 8.30 22.60 6.87
N ILE A 134 7.12 22.66 7.48
CA ILE A 134 5.86 22.49 6.76
C ILE A 134 5.64 23.71 5.86
N TYR A 135 5.21 23.46 4.63
CA TYR A 135 4.90 24.52 3.68
C TYR A 135 3.66 24.17 2.87
N TYR A 136 3.17 25.13 2.09
CA TYR A 136 1.93 24.98 1.34
C TYR A 136 2.14 25.27 -0.14
N ILE A 137 1.53 24.46 -1.00
CA ILE A 137 1.38 24.72 -2.44
C ILE A 137 -0.11 24.87 -2.70
N ASN A 138 -0.56 26.04 -3.14
CA ASN A 138 -1.98 26.32 -3.40
C ASN A 138 -2.89 25.94 -2.22
N GLN A 139 -2.48 26.25 -0.99
CA GLN A 139 -3.15 25.90 0.28
C GLN A 139 -3.16 24.41 0.65
N ALA A 140 -2.61 23.53 -0.20
CA ALA A 140 -2.38 22.13 0.16
C ALA A 140 -1.08 22.01 0.97
N LEU A 141 -1.16 21.32 2.10
CA LEU A 141 -0.07 21.13 3.05
C LEU A 141 0.93 20.08 2.53
N CYS A 142 2.22 20.41 2.53
CA CYS A 142 3.33 19.51 2.19
C CYS A 142 4.14 19.16 3.46
N TYR A 143 4.33 17.86 3.71
CA TYR A 143 5.04 17.32 4.88
C TYR A 143 6.44 16.79 4.57
N ASP A 144 6.76 16.54 3.30
CA ASP A 144 8.01 15.91 2.85
C ASP A 144 9.26 16.54 3.50
N LYS A 145 9.37 17.87 3.50
CA LYS A 145 10.51 18.57 4.12
C LYS A 145 10.52 18.40 5.63
N SER A 146 9.38 18.38 6.28
CA SER A 146 9.29 18.15 7.72
C SER A 146 9.74 16.73 8.07
N VAL A 147 9.23 15.72 7.36
CA VAL A 147 9.64 14.31 7.51
C VAL A 147 11.13 14.11 7.30
N LYS A 148 11.74 14.81 6.32
CA LYS A 148 13.18 14.74 6.08
C LYS A 148 14.03 15.21 7.28
N HIS A 149 13.53 16.15 8.07
CA HIS A 149 14.26 16.78 9.17
C HIS A 149 13.82 16.27 10.54
N MET A 150 12.97 15.25 10.59
CA MET A 150 12.66 14.54 11.82
C MET A 150 13.95 13.98 12.43
N GLU A 151 14.09 14.09 13.75
CA GLU A 151 15.28 13.61 14.44
C GLU A 151 15.27 12.08 14.52
N ILE A 152 16.37 11.48 14.07
CA ILE A 152 16.64 10.04 14.15
C ILE A 152 17.56 9.82 15.35
N THR A 153 17.01 9.26 16.43
CA THR A 153 17.76 8.85 17.62
C THR A 153 17.86 7.33 17.68
N GLU A 154 18.69 6.79 18.57
CA GLU A 154 18.77 5.33 18.77
C GLU A 154 17.43 4.68 19.15
N GLU A 155 16.55 5.45 19.80
CA GLU A 155 15.21 5.00 20.21
C GLU A 155 14.19 5.13 19.08
N THR A 156 14.20 6.24 18.32
CA THR A 156 13.18 6.54 17.30
C THR A 156 13.46 5.91 15.94
N ASP A 157 14.70 5.52 15.68
CA ASP A 157 15.12 4.87 14.45
C ASP A 157 14.43 3.51 14.26
N LEU A 158 13.76 3.32 13.12
CA LEU A 158 13.20 2.02 12.74
C LEU A 158 14.33 1.04 12.40
N LYS A 159 14.53 0.07 13.29
CA LYS A 159 15.61 -0.94 13.23
C LYS A 159 15.31 -2.09 12.28
N ILE A 160 14.96 -1.79 11.03
CA ILE A 160 14.57 -2.79 10.01
C ILE A 160 15.65 -3.84 9.74
N GLU A 161 16.92 -3.50 9.98
CA GLU A 161 18.10 -4.37 9.89
C GLU A 161 18.16 -5.47 10.95
N THR A 162 17.33 -5.39 11.99
CA THR A 162 17.20 -6.43 13.02
C THR A 162 16.24 -7.55 12.61
N SER A 163 15.53 -7.38 11.49
CA SER A 163 14.70 -8.42 10.90
C SER A 163 15.51 -9.70 10.64
N PRO A 164 14.87 -10.88 10.61
CA PRO A 164 15.56 -12.12 10.25
C PRO A 164 16.29 -11.97 8.91
N ARG A 165 17.54 -12.43 8.83
CA ARG A 165 18.39 -12.25 7.63
C ARG A 165 17.81 -12.82 6.32
N ARG A 166 16.88 -13.77 6.44
CA ARG A 166 16.14 -14.37 5.32
C ARG A 166 15.02 -13.46 4.77
N THR A 167 14.62 -12.43 5.50
CA THR A 167 13.58 -11.49 5.09
C THR A 167 14.10 -10.64 3.92
N ALA A 168 13.41 -10.73 2.80
CA ALA A 168 13.69 -9.93 1.62
C ALA A 168 12.89 -8.63 1.64
N PHE A 169 13.50 -7.55 1.14
CA PHE A 169 12.87 -6.23 1.11
C PHE A 169 12.73 -5.71 -0.30
N ARG A 170 11.57 -5.10 -0.56
CA ARG A 170 11.29 -4.29 -1.73
C ARG A 170 10.84 -2.91 -1.26
N LEU A 171 11.55 -1.88 -1.71
CA LEU A 171 11.21 -0.49 -1.39
C LEU A 171 10.78 0.23 -2.67
N VAL A 172 9.61 0.83 -2.68
CA VAL A 172 9.12 1.66 -3.78
C VAL A 172 9.08 3.10 -3.31
N ALA A 173 9.74 3.97 -4.08
CA ALA A 173 9.92 5.37 -3.77
C ALA A 173 9.37 6.27 -4.87
N SER A 174 8.38 7.07 -4.53
CA SER A 174 7.86 8.13 -5.39
C SER A 174 8.77 9.36 -5.38
N LEU A 175 9.13 9.85 -6.57
CA LEU A 175 10.05 10.99 -6.73
C LEU A 175 9.41 12.35 -6.43
N ASP A 176 8.10 12.46 -6.57
CA ASP A 176 7.31 13.69 -6.34
C ASP A 176 6.36 13.50 -5.14
N ASP A 177 6.80 12.73 -4.14
CA ASP A 177 6.06 12.55 -2.89
C ASP A 177 6.17 13.82 -2.03
N LEU A 178 5.03 14.51 -1.87
CA LEU A 178 4.92 15.73 -1.06
C LEU A 178 4.45 15.47 0.38
N SER A 179 4.14 14.21 0.71
CA SER A 179 3.72 13.80 2.06
C SER A 179 4.90 13.29 2.88
N THR A 180 5.81 12.55 2.28
CA THR A 180 7.04 12.07 2.95
C THR A 180 8.23 12.25 2.03
N SER A 181 9.42 12.44 2.62
CA SER A 181 10.66 12.53 1.85
C SER A 181 11.13 11.16 1.38
N THR A 182 10.31 10.47 0.59
CA THR A 182 10.46 9.04 0.34
C THR A 182 11.81 8.67 -0.27
N VAL A 183 12.39 9.53 -1.13
CA VAL A 183 13.72 9.28 -1.70
C VAL A 183 14.79 9.25 -0.61
N PHE A 184 14.75 10.20 0.33
CA PHE A 184 15.67 10.22 1.47
C PHE A 184 15.46 8.99 2.36
N VAL A 185 14.21 8.73 2.75
CA VAL A 185 13.84 7.59 3.60
C VAL A 185 14.29 6.27 2.97
N THR A 186 13.98 6.07 1.69
CA THR A 186 14.32 4.82 0.99
C THR A 186 15.82 4.61 0.90
N ARG A 187 16.61 5.66 0.64
CA ARG A 187 18.07 5.54 0.63
C ARG A 187 18.64 5.25 2.00
N TYR A 188 18.06 5.85 3.05
CA TYR A 188 18.44 5.57 4.43
C TYR A 188 18.17 4.09 4.78
N LEU A 189 16.95 3.60 4.54
CA LEU A 189 16.55 2.21 4.81
C LEU A 189 17.33 1.21 3.93
N GLU A 190 17.51 1.50 2.64
CA GLU A 190 18.31 0.68 1.72
C GLU A 190 19.74 0.49 2.26
N LYS A 191 20.38 1.56 2.74
CA LYS A 191 21.73 1.47 3.32
C LYS A 191 21.74 0.53 4.53
N LYS A 192 20.81 0.69 5.48
CA LYS A 192 20.73 -0.16 6.68
C LYS A 192 20.57 -1.65 6.31
N LEU A 193 19.72 -1.94 5.33
CA LEU A 193 19.50 -3.31 4.82
C LEU A 193 20.73 -3.87 4.11
N ARG A 194 21.41 -3.08 3.28
CA ARG A 194 22.62 -3.52 2.57
C ARG A 194 23.78 -3.76 3.52
N ASP A 195 24.00 -2.87 4.49
CA ASP A 195 25.06 -2.99 5.49
C ASP A 195 24.86 -4.24 6.37
N SER A 196 23.60 -4.61 6.63
CA SER A 196 23.23 -5.86 7.33
C SER A 196 23.10 -7.08 6.42
N SER A 197 23.49 -6.97 5.15
CA SER A 197 23.46 -8.05 4.15
C SER A 197 22.09 -8.65 3.86
N HIS A 198 21.01 -7.89 4.03
CA HIS A 198 19.68 -8.28 3.57
C HIS A 198 19.58 -8.16 2.04
N TYR A 199 18.71 -8.98 1.44
CA TYR A 199 18.30 -8.76 0.05
C TYR A 199 17.38 -7.52 0.01
N VAL A 200 17.74 -6.54 -0.81
CA VAL A 200 16.90 -5.36 -1.06
C VAL A 200 16.89 -4.98 -2.54
N GLU A 201 15.69 -4.83 -3.09
CA GLU A 201 15.44 -4.18 -4.38
C GLU A 201 14.69 -2.87 -4.19
N VAL A 202 15.02 -1.87 -5.01
CA VAL A 202 14.49 -0.51 -4.90
C VAL A 202 13.99 -0.05 -6.26
N ASP A 203 12.76 0.41 -6.31
CA ASP A 203 12.21 1.14 -7.45
C ASP A 203 12.04 2.61 -7.06
N MET A 204 12.68 3.51 -7.81
CA MET A 204 12.42 4.94 -7.74
C MET A 204 11.62 5.35 -8.96
N VAL A 205 10.39 5.82 -8.75
CA VAL A 205 9.41 6.01 -9.82
C VAL A 205 8.86 7.44 -9.84
N PRO A 206 8.63 8.04 -11.02
CA PRO A 206 7.88 9.28 -11.11
C PRO A 206 6.46 9.09 -10.58
N GLY A 207 6.05 9.80 -9.55
CA GLY A 207 4.78 9.56 -8.90
C GLY A 207 4.67 10.33 -7.59
N GLY A 208 3.47 10.32 -7.03
CA GLY A 208 3.14 10.95 -5.75
C GLY A 208 3.01 9.93 -4.64
N HIS A 209 2.52 10.37 -3.49
CA HIS A 209 2.47 9.59 -2.26
C HIS A 209 1.62 8.31 -2.34
N VAL A 210 0.48 8.36 -3.02
CA VAL A 210 -0.43 7.21 -3.14
C VAL A 210 -0.12 6.46 -4.42
N MET A 211 0.59 5.34 -4.30
CA MET A 211 0.81 4.40 -5.41
C MET A 211 -0.11 3.20 -5.24
N ASP A 212 -1.05 3.04 -6.17
CA ASP A 212 -2.07 2.00 -6.13
C ASP A 212 -1.87 0.96 -7.25
N PRO A 213 -2.68 -0.12 -7.29
CA PRO A 213 -2.72 -1.02 -8.42
C PRO A 213 -3.01 -0.27 -9.73
N PRO A 214 -2.68 -0.85 -10.89
CA PRO A 214 -2.71 -0.13 -12.16
C PRO A 214 -4.08 0.46 -12.48
N TYR A 215 -4.07 1.66 -13.06
CA TYR A 215 -5.25 2.40 -13.49
C TYR A 215 -6.15 2.90 -12.35
N PHE A 216 -5.59 3.07 -11.15
CA PHE A 216 -6.19 3.98 -10.18
C PHE A 216 -5.87 5.43 -10.58
N PRO A 217 -6.81 6.37 -10.40
CA PRO A 217 -6.52 7.78 -10.69
C PRO A 217 -5.48 8.32 -9.72
N ALA A 218 -4.54 9.13 -10.21
CA ALA A 218 -3.59 9.82 -9.35
C ALA A 218 -4.31 10.79 -8.39
N HIS A 219 -3.99 10.69 -7.10
CA HIS A 219 -4.52 11.56 -6.05
C HIS A 219 -3.48 12.63 -5.70
N GLN A 220 -3.47 13.75 -6.44
CA GLN A 220 -2.44 14.79 -6.25
C GLN A 220 -2.66 15.61 -4.97
N VAL A 221 -3.92 15.80 -4.59
CA VAL A 221 -4.35 16.57 -3.41
C VAL A 221 -5.53 15.84 -2.79
N VAL A 222 -5.48 15.61 -1.48
CA VAL A 222 -6.54 14.91 -0.73
C VAL A 222 -6.90 15.66 0.53
N TYR A 223 -8.14 15.51 0.99
CA TYR A 223 -8.47 15.82 2.38
C TYR A 223 -8.07 14.62 3.25
N SER A 224 -7.12 14.83 4.15
CA SER A 224 -6.74 13.84 5.15
C SER A 224 -7.56 14.06 6.40
N LYS A 225 -8.48 13.15 6.68
CA LYS A 225 -9.26 13.16 7.92
C LYS A 225 -8.37 13.05 9.16
N PHE A 226 -7.26 12.30 9.06
CA PHE A 226 -6.31 12.12 10.16
C PHE A 226 -5.61 13.44 10.54
N ALA A 227 -5.22 14.24 9.56
CA ALA A 227 -4.56 15.53 9.79
C ALA A 227 -5.52 16.73 9.77
N ASP A 228 -6.82 16.48 9.60
CA ASP A 228 -7.88 17.46 9.41
C ASP A 228 -7.50 18.61 8.46
N SER A 229 -6.89 18.27 7.32
CA SER A 229 -6.35 19.25 6.38
C SER A 229 -6.25 18.73 4.95
N ILE A 230 -6.20 19.67 4.00
CA ILE A 230 -5.90 19.37 2.60
C ILE A 230 -4.39 19.14 2.47
N GLN A 231 -3.99 17.94 2.06
CA GLN A 231 -2.61 17.55 1.87
C GLN A 231 -2.27 17.43 0.39
N ALA A 232 -1.06 17.85 0.04
CA ALA A 232 -0.46 17.59 -1.26
C ALA A 232 0.25 16.23 -1.23
N TYR A 233 -0.08 15.37 -2.18
CA TYR A 233 0.54 14.05 -2.38
C TYR A 233 1.42 14.01 -3.63
N GLY A 234 1.25 14.95 -4.55
CA GLY A 234 2.07 15.09 -5.76
C GLY A 234 1.80 14.04 -6.84
N GLY A 235 2.69 13.99 -7.84
CA GLY A 235 2.63 13.10 -9.00
C GLY A 235 1.84 13.67 -10.17
N GLU A 236 2.48 13.79 -11.35
CA GLU A 236 1.76 14.12 -12.59
C GLU A 236 0.94 12.90 -13.06
N PRO A 237 -0.35 13.05 -13.38
CA PRO A 237 -1.25 11.90 -13.60
C PRO A 237 -0.79 10.87 -14.63
N CYS A 238 -0.22 11.29 -15.76
CA CYS A 238 0.15 10.37 -16.84
C CYS A 238 1.35 9.50 -16.45
N ILE A 239 2.41 10.12 -15.94
CA ILE A 239 3.61 9.39 -15.51
C ILE A 239 3.37 8.62 -14.21
N HIS A 240 2.51 9.14 -13.33
CA HIS A 240 2.08 8.44 -12.11
C HIS A 240 1.40 7.11 -12.47
N GLY A 241 0.39 7.12 -13.35
CA GLY A 241 -0.30 5.89 -13.76
C GLY A 241 0.60 4.90 -14.51
N ALA A 242 1.59 5.39 -15.26
CA ALA A 242 2.61 4.54 -15.86
C ALA A 242 3.51 3.88 -14.80
N SER A 243 3.90 4.64 -13.78
CA SER A 243 4.68 4.15 -12.64
C SER A 243 3.92 3.14 -11.79
N GLU A 244 2.63 3.33 -11.52
CA GLU A 244 1.78 2.34 -10.85
C GLU A 244 1.83 1.00 -11.59
N SER A 245 1.66 1.03 -12.91
CA SER A 245 1.69 -0.17 -13.75
C SER A 245 3.02 -0.93 -13.61
N LYS A 246 4.14 -0.21 -13.60
CA LYS A 246 5.48 -0.79 -13.49
C LYS A 246 5.77 -1.28 -12.06
N ALA A 247 5.54 -0.44 -11.06
CA ALA A 247 5.79 -0.74 -9.66
C ALA A 247 4.94 -1.93 -9.19
N TRP A 248 3.67 -2.01 -9.62
CA TRP A 248 2.78 -3.13 -9.30
C TRP A 248 3.27 -4.45 -9.92
N SER A 249 3.60 -4.44 -11.21
CA SER A 249 4.12 -5.62 -11.90
C SER A 249 5.40 -6.16 -11.24
N ASN A 250 6.31 -5.25 -10.86
CA ASN A 250 7.53 -5.60 -10.15
C ASN A 250 7.23 -6.13 -8.73
N THR A 251 6.21 -5.59 -8.05
CA THR A 251 5.77 -6.06 -6.72
C THR A 251 5.21 -7.48 -6.76
N ILE A 252 4.39 -7.79 -7.76
CA ILE A 252 3.92 -9.16 -8.00
C ILE A 252 5.11 -10.09 -8.26
N ALA A 253 6.07 -9.68 -9.10
CA ALA A 253 7.26 -10.49 -9.39
C ALA A 253 8.11 -10.76 -8.14
N PHE A 254 8.27 -9.74 -7.28
CA PHE A 254 8.95 -9.87 -5.99
C PHE A 254 8.27 -10.89 -5.08
N PHE A 255 6.96 -10.79 -4.88
CA PHE A 255 6.24 -11.79 -4.08
C PHE A 255 6.29 -13.18 -4.70
N LYS A 256 6.17 -13.32 -6.03
CA LYS A 256 6.31 -14.62 -6.71
C LYS A 256 7.71 -15.23 -6.52
N LYS A 257 8.74 -14.40 -6.41
CA LYS A 257 10.13 -14.84 -6.18
C LYS A 257 10.36 -15.41 -4.78
N PHE A 258 9.79 -14.77 -3.75
CA PHE A 258 10.07 -15.14 -2.35
C PHE A 258 8.98 -16.01 -1.71
N LEU A 259 7.72 -15.85 -2.09
CA LEU A 259 6.60 -16.63 -1.58
C LEU A 259 6.26 -17.84 -2.47
N GLY A 260 6.90 -17.95 -3.64
CA GLY A 260 6.55 -18.92 -4.67
C GLY A 260 5.51 -18.37 -5.66
N SER A 261 5.46 -18.98 -6.85
CA SER A 261 4.52 -18.59 -7.90
C SER A 261 3.17 -19.30 -7.70
N PRO A 262 2.10 -18.58 -7.32
CA PRO A 262 0.78 -19.18 -7.19
C PRO A 262 0.25 -19.65 -8.54
N ARG A 263 -0.71 -20.57 -8.52
CA ARG A 263 -1.37 -21.06 -9.72
C ARG A 263 -2.14 -19.91 -10.38
N PRO A 264 -1.90 -19.60 -11.67
CA PRO A 264 -2.65 -18.56 -12.36
C PRO A 264 -4.15 -18.86 -12.38
N LEU A 265 -4.97 -17.84 -12.15
CA LEU A 265 -6.41 -17.92 -12.33
C LEU A 265 -6.75 -17.88 -13.82
N GLY A 266 -7.78 -18.64 -14.23
CA GLY A 266 -8.20 -18.69 -15.63
C GLY A 266 -8.77 -17.36 -16.12
N ASP A 267 -8.58 -17.03 -17.40
CA ASP A 267 -9.09 -15.76 -17.96
C ASP A 267 -10.62 -15.71 -17.97
N TYR A 268 -11.19 -15.02 -16.97
CA TYR A 268 -12.63 -14.88 -16.81
C TYR A 268 -13.31 -14.16 -17.99
N ARG A 269 -12.57 -13.38 -18.80
CA ARG A 269 -13.15 -12.73 -19.99
C ARG A 269 -13.52 -13.75 -21.07
N ARG A 270 -12.80 -14.87 -21.14
CA ARG A 270 -13.12 -15.99 -22.03
C ARG A 270 -14.28 -16.83 -21.51
N ILE A 271 -14.45 -16.90 -20.18
CA ILE A 271 -15.54 -17.65 -19.52
C ILE A 271 -16.91 -16.98 -19.74
N VAL A 272 -16.97 -15.65 -19.80
CA VAL A 272 -18.23 -14.90 -20.05
C VAL A 272 -18.63 -14.92 -21.53
N ALA A 273 -17.66 -15.05 -22.46
CA ALA A 273 -17.94 -15.07 -23.89
C ALA A 273 -18.68 -16.34 -24.33
N THR A 274 -18.38 -17.50 -23.77
CA THR A 274 -19.09 -18.77 -24.04
C THR A 274 -20.51 -18.80 -23.47
N ALA A 275 -20.80 -18.05 -22.41
CA ALA A 275 -22.17 -17.93 -21.89
C ALA A 275 -23.08 -17.05 -22.77
N ARG A 276 -22.50 -16.23 -23.66
CA ARG A 276 -23.25 -15.35 -24.58
C ARG A 276 -23.40 -15.90 -25.99
N SER A 277 -22.75 -17.02 -26.34
CA SER A 277 -22.88 -17.64 -27.68
C SER A 277 -24.07 -18.59 -27.82
N HIS A 278 -24.99 -18.60 -26.85
CA HIS A 278 -26.21 -19.42 -26.85
C HIS A 278 -27.50 -18.59 -26.75
N LEU A 279 -27.45 -17.30 -27.06
CA LEU A 279 -28.60 -16.42 -27.23
C LEU A 279 -28.59 -15.80 -28.63
#